data_AF-A0A8S4R5T0-F1
#
_entry.id   AF-A0A8S4R5T0-F1
#
_cell.length_a   1.000
_cell.length_b   1.000
_cell.length_c   1.000
_cell.angle_alpha   90.00
_cell.angle_beta   90.00
_cell.angle_gamma   90.00
#
_symmetry.space_group_name_H-M   'P 1'
#
loop_
_entity.id
_entity.type
_entity.pdbx_description
1 polymer ?
#
loop_
_entity_poly.entity_id
_entity_poly.type
_entity_poly.pdbx_seq_one_letter_code
_entity_poly.pdbx_strand_id
1 'polypeptide(L)' 'MYCEHPCDDAEHTLFHCPRFEEERENVKKEIGSEIKTENLTSIMLEASEKWESIKKYMEEIIKVKERDEREGR' A
#
# COMPACT_ATOMS: atom_id res chain seq x y z
N MET A 1 12.03 4.42 -10.99
CA MET A 1 12.37 3.23 -10.14
C MET A 1 12.34 3.66 -8.68
N TYR A 2 11.36 3.21 -7.89
CA TYR A 2 11.03 3.77 -6.57
C TYR A 2 12.02 3.45 -5.45
N CYS A 3 12.79 2.40 -5.62
CA CYS A 3 13.91 2.02 -4.77
C CYS A 3 14.86 1.12 -5.57
N GLU A 4 16.00 0.74 -4.98
CA GLU A 4 16.99 -0.16 -5.60
C GLU A 4 16.52 -1.63 -5.66
N HIS A 5 15.29 -1.91 -5.24
CA HIS A 5 14.75 -3.26 -5.30
C HIS A 5 14.45 -3.63 -6.77
N PRO A 6 14.96 -4.77 -7.26
CA PRO A 6 14.81 -5.16 -8.66
C PRO A 6 13.37 -5.57 -9.02
N CYS A 7 12.55 -5.88 -8.01
CA CYS A 7 11.16 -6.28 -8.16
C CYS A 7 10.23 -5.15 -7.72
N ASP A 8 9.45 -4.64 -8.67
CA ASP A 8 8.34 -3.70 -8.48
C ASP A 8 6.99 -4.45 -8.46
N ASP A 9 6.96 -5.60 -7.79
CA ASP A 9 5.74 -6.39 -7.62
C ASP A 9 4.82 -5.78 -6.54
N ALA A 10 3.60 -6.32 -6.45
CA ALA A 10 2.61 -5.84 -5.50
C ALA A 10 3.05 -6.04 -4.04
N GLU A 11 3.76 -7.13 -3.74
CA GLU A 11 4.22 -7.41 -2.37
C GLU A 11 5.24 -6.37 -1.93
N HIS A 12 6.26 -6.12 -2.74
CA HIS A 12 7.23 -5.09 -2.48
C HIS A 12 6.57 -3.71 -2.39
N THR A 13 5.76 -3.34 -3.39
CA THR A 13 5.12 -2.02 -3.45
C THR A 13 4.30 -1.75 -2.19
N LEU A 14 3.45 -2.70 -1.79
CA LEU A 14 2.52 -2.53 -0.69
C LEU A 14 3.25 -2.64 0.66
N PHE A 15 4.07 -3.66 0.87
CA PHE A 15 4.55 -3.99 2.22
C PHE A 15 5.97 -3.55 2.55
N HIS A 16 6.81 -3.27 1.54
CA HIS A 16 8.24 -3.07 1.75
C HIS A 16 8.82 -1.79 1.16
N CYS A 17 8.21 -1.23 0.12
CA CYS A 17 8.78 -0.14 -0.65
C CYS A 17 8.92 1.12 0.21
N PRO A 18 10.14 1.65 0.45
CA PRO A 18 10.36 2.82 1.30
C PRO A 18 9.62 4.07 0.81
N ARG A 19 9.36 4.16 -0.50
CA ARG A 19 8.60 5.26 -1.10
C ARG A 19 7.21 5.43 -0.50
N PHE A 20 6.59 4.33 -0.07
CA PHE A 20 5.22 4.25 0.44
C PHE A 20 5.15 3.97 1.94
N GLU A 21 6.24 4.25 2.68
CA GLU A 21 6.28 4.06 4.14
C GLU A 21 5.30 4.97 4.86
N GLU A 22 5.14 6.22 4.40
CA GLU A 22 4.19 7.16 4.99
C GLU A 22 2.74 6.67 4.82
N GLU A 23 2.36 6.25 3.62
CA GLU A 23 1.05 5.69 3.31
C GLU A 23 0.77 4.42 4.13
N ARG A 24 1.78 3.55 4.31
CA ARG A 24 1.70 2.37 5.18
C ARG A 24 1.46 2.74 6.64
N GLU A 25 2.21 3.70 7.18
CA GLU A 25 2.06 4.13 8.56
C GLU A 25 0.71 4.84 8.80
N ASN A 26 0.18 5.53 7.79
CA ASN A 26 -1.16 6.12 7.85
C ASN A 26 -2.24 5.05 7.91
N VAL A 27 -2.24 4.08 6.99
CA VAL A 27 -3.26 3.01 7.01
C VAL A 27 -3.15 2.16 8.28
N LYS A 28 -1.94 1.91 8.78
CA LYS A 28 -1.69 1.22 10.06
C LYS A 28 -2.32 1.93 11.26
N LYS A 29 -2.23 3.26 11.31
CA LYS A 29 -2.90 4.07 12.33
C LYS A 29 -4.41 4.01 12.22
N GLU A 30 -4.96 4.01 11.01
CA GLU A 30 -6.41 3.92 10.77
C GLU A 30 -6.99 2.57 11.18
N ILE A 31 -6.33 1.46 10.80
CA ILE A 31 -6.84 0.10 11.07
C ILE A 31 -6.41 -0.44 12.44
N GLY A 32 -5.43 0.20 13.09
CA GLY A 32 -4.89 -0.19 14.40
C GLY A 32 -3.95 -1.41 14.38
N SER A 33 -3.51 -1.84 13.21
CA SER A 33 -2.65 -3.01 13.02
C SER A 33 -1.73 -2.83 11.81
N GLU A 34 -0.64 -3.58 11.77
CA GLU A 34 0.26 -3.60 10.62
C GLU A 34 -0.31 -4.51 9.52
N ILE A 35 -0.37 -4.01 8.29
CA ILE A 35 -0.74 -4.81 7.12
C ILE A 35 0.45 -5.66 6.66
N LYS A 36 0.18 -6.95 6.41
CA LYS A 36 1.11 -7.93 5.86
C LYS A 36 0.36 -8.79 4.85
N THR A 37 1.11 -9.44 3.96
CA THR A 37 0.53 -10.35 2.97
C THR A 37 -0.39 -11.40 3.60
N GLU A 38 -0.02 -11.93 4.78
CA GLU A 38 -0.74 -13.02 5.44
C GLU A 38 -2.02 -12.58 6.15
N ASN A 39 -2.10 -11.32 6.60
CA ASN A 39 -3.21 -10.83 7.41
C ASN A 39 -4.13 -9.85 6.66
N LEU A 40 -3.73 -9.39 5.47
CA LEU A 40 -4.45 -8.37 4.71
C LEU A 40 -5.92 -8.73 4.52
N THR A 41 -6.21 -9.93 3.99
CA THR A 41 -7.59 -10.36 3.74
C THR A 41 -8.39 -10.51 5.03
N SER A 42 -7.76 -11.00 6.10
CA SER A 42 -8.42 -11.10 7.40
C SER A 42 -8.84 -9.72 7.91
N ILE A 43 -7.94 -8.74 7.88
CA ILE A 43 -8.22 -7.37 8.31
C ILE A 43 -9.33 -6.74 7.46
N MET A 44 -9.30 -6.94 6.15
CA MET A 44 -10.33 -6.43 5.23
C MET A 44 -11.73 -7.00 5.53
N LEU A 45 -11.81 -8.24 6.01
CA LEU A 45 -13.08 -8.91 6.31
C LEU A 45 -13.61 -8.61 7.73
N GLU A 46 -12.79 -8.03 8.62
CA GLU A 46 -13.20 -7.72 9.99
C GLU A 46 -14.25 -6.60 10.07
N ALA A 47 -14.17 -5.60 9.18
CA ALA A 47 -15.11 -4.48 9.15
C ALA A 47 -15.10 -3.77 7.79
N SER A 48 -16.24 -3.21 7.39
CA SER A 48 -16.36 -2.41 6.16
C SER A 48 -15.45 -1.18 6.16
N GLU A 49 -15.24 -0.57 7.32
CA GLU A 49 -14.39 0.59 7.50
C GLU A 49 -12.92 0.23 7.23
N LYS A 50 -12.48 -0.94 7.72
CA LYS A 50 -11.13 -1.46 7.45
C LYS A 50 -10.94 -1.79 5.97
N TRP A 51 -11.96 -2.37 5.34
CA TRP A 51 -11.98 -2.59 3.90
C TRP A 51 -11.76 -1.28 3.13
N GLU A 52 -12.53 -0.24 3.43
CA GLU A 52 -12.43 1.05 2.73
C GLU A 52 -11.09 1.75 3.00
N SER A 53 -10.55 1.72 4.22
CA SER A 53 -9.21 2.25 4.52
C SER A 53 -8.12 1.56 3.70
N ILE A 54 -8.14 0.22 3.64
CA ILE A 54 -7.16 -0.56 2.85
C ILE A 54 -7.30 -0.29 1.35
N LYS A 55 -8.54 -0.25 0.85
CA LYS A 55 -8.82 0.06 -0.55
C LYS A 55 -8.29 1.45 -0.93
N LYS A 56 -8.59 2.46 -0.12
CA LYS A 56 -8.11 3.84 -0.34
C LYS A 56 -6.58 3.89 -0.40
N TYR A 57 -5.92 3.24 0.55
CA TYR A 57 -4.47 3.11 0.58
C TYR A 57 -3.90 2.50 -0.72
N MET A 58 -4.47 1.38 -1.19
CA MET A 58 -4.04 0.75 -2.45
C MET A 58 -4.29 1.67 -3.67
N GLU A 59 -5.43 2.35 -3.72
CA GLU A 59 -5.74 3.30 -4.78
C GLU A 59 -4.75 4.48 -4.82
N GLU A 60 -4.33 5.00 -3.67
CA GLU A 60 -3.35 6.08 -3.59
C GLU A 60 -2.00 5.65 -4.17
N ILE A 61 -1.53 4.45 -3.83
CA ILE A 61 -0.31 3.88 -4.40
C ILE A 61 -0.41 3.75 -5.92
N ILE A 62 -1.50 3.18 -6.44
CA ILE A 62 -1.69 3.01 -7.88
C ILE A 62 -1.70 4.37 -8.59
N LYS A 63 -2.39 5.38 -8.03
CA LYS A 63 -2.43 6.74 -8.60
C LYS A 63 -1.06 7.40 -8.63
N VAL A 64 -0.22 7.18 -7.61
CA VAL A 64 1.17 7.69 -7.61
C VAL A 64 1.98 6.99 -8.70
N LYS A 65 1.88 5.66 -8.79
CA LYS A 65 2.58 4.88 -9.82
C LYS A 65 2.21 5.29 -11.24
N GLU A 66 0.91 5.39 -11.54
CA GLU A 66 0.44 5.84 -12.84
C GLU A 66 0.91 7.26 -13.19
N ARG A 67 0.95 8.17 -12.19
CA ARG A 67 1.40 9.54 -12.42
C ARG A 67 2.87 9.59 -12.80
N ASP A 68 3.71 8.91 -12.03
CA ASP A 68 5.15 8.87 -12.28
C ASP A 68 5.45 8.18 -13.61
N GLU A 69 4.74 7.10 -13.96
CA GLU A 69 4.87 6.46 -15.29
C GLU A 69 4.52 7.43 -16.43
N ARG A 70 3.45 8.23 -16.27
CA ARG A 70 3.07 9.26 -17.26
C ARG A 70 4.09 10.40 -17.35
N GLU A 71 4.71 10.76 -16.23
CA GLU A 71 5.74 11.80 -16.14
C GLU A 71 7.14 11.28 -16.53
N GLY A 72 7.29 9.97 -16.75
CA GLY A 72 8.56 9.32 -17.12
C GLY A 72 9.55 9.21 -15.95
N ARG A 73 9.03 9.05 -14.72
CA ARG A 73 9.79 9.05 -13.46
C ARG A 73 10.04 7.65 -12.89
#